data_AF-A0A5C6B2U2-F1
#
_entry.id   AF-A0A5C6B2U2-F1
#
_cell.length_a   1.000
_cell.length_b   1.000
_cell.length_c   1.000
_cell.angle_alpha   90.00
_cell.angle_beta   90.00
_cell.angle_gamma   90.00
#
_symmetry.space_group_name_H-M   'P 1'
#
loop_
_entity.id
_entity.type
_entity.pdbx_description
1 polymer ?
#
loop_
_entity_poly.entity_id
_entity_poly.type
_entity_poly.pdbx_seq_one_letter_code
_entity_poly.pdbx_strand_id
1 'polypeptide(L)'
;MRNAILVGTPNTGSTFAVEDLVNGHQLSRFFPYYPPAVLGTMPSVYQLLPRPQDGRVVDTVTGESLDFYDVRTWMERGWGLANRGDASDLEELLPATANEEQRYWVAVDHLRNCLAQAKAFHQALDSPAESPAGTSLHLIVGTSLKTPSVLASDVGNNVVRRQSEEPGDNTTTVRSALGPMQYGNPIISWTTIGEVSANHRKLTSDPDFTTRMLELLMEPRRTTSEDVHFP
;
A
#
# COMPACT_ATOMS: atom_id res chain seq x y z
N MET A 1 22.41 6.88 -19.23
CA MET A 1 21.54 5.86 -18.59
C MET A 1 21.34 6.27 -17.14
N ARG A 2 20.10 6.36 -16.70
CA ARG A 2 19.70 6.69 -15.33
C ARG A 2 19.08 5.43 -14.74
N ASN A 3 19.34 5.14 -13.47
CA ASN A 3 18.75 3.97 -12.80
C ASN A 3 17.78 4.47 -11.73
N ALA A 4 16.57 3.92 -11.72
CA ALA A 4 15.64 4.03 -10.59
C ALA A 4 15.54 2.66 -9.94
N ILE A 5 15.82 2.60 -8.63
CA ILE A 5 15.85 1.35 -7.88
C ILE A 5 14.77 1.44 -6.81
N LEU A 6 13.75 0.60 -6.92
CA LEU A 6 12.63 0.51 -6.00
C LEU A 6 12.90 -0.66 -5.04
N VAL A 7 12.69 -0.44 -3.74
CA VAL A 7 13.06 -1.39 -2.69
C VAL A 7 11.84 -1.63 -1.80
N GLY A 8 11.32 -2.86 -1.79
CA GLY A 8 10.15 -3.25 -0.98
C GLY A 8 8.87 -2.45 -1.27
N THR A 9 8.81 -1.74 -2.40
CA THR A 9 7.74 -0.78 -2.71
C THR A 9 6.41 -1.49 -2.94
N PRO A 10 5.32 -1.16 -2.21
CA PRO A 10 4.02 -1.78 -2.40
C PRO A 10 3.28 -1.18 -3.61
N ASN A 11 3.72 -1.52 -4.83
CA ASN A 11 3.19 -0.92 -6.06
C ASN A 11 1.68 -1.14 -6.26
N THR A 12 1.10 -2.23 -5.73
CA THR A 12 -0.36 -2.44 -5.69
C THR A 12 -0.98 -2.29 -4.29
N GLY A 13 -0.27 -1.66 -3.36
CA GLY A 13 -0.71 -1.43 -1.98
C GLY A 13 -0.42 -2.59 -1.01
N SER A 14 -0.80 -2.43 0.26
CA SER A 14 -0.58 -3.42 1.31
C SER A 14 -1.82 -3.57 2.20
N THR A 15 -2.12 -4.80 2.60
CA THR A 15 -3.18 -5.09 3.57
C THR A 15 -2.91 -4.45 4.94
N PHE A 16 -1.65 -4.15 5.27
CA PHE A 16 -1.32 -3.39 6.49
C PHE A 16 -1.97 -2.01 6.51
N ALA A 17 -2.11 -1.33 5.36
CA ALA A 17 -2.78 -0.03 5.33
C ALA A 17 -4.25 -0.11 5.72
N VAL A 18 -4.93 -1.20 5.34
CA VAL A 18 -6.32 -1.47 5.79
C VAL A 18 -6.33 -1.77 7.28
N GLU A 19 -5.44 -2.65 7.74
CA GLU A 19 -5.33 -3.02 9.16
C GLU A 19 -5.08 -1.78 10.03
N ASP A 20 -4.17 -0.90 9.62
CA ASP A 20 -3.84 0.34 10.32
C ASP A 20 -5.04 1.31 10.37
N LEU A 21 -5.74 1.52 9.25
CA LEU A 21 -6.90 2.42 9.19
C LEU A 21 -8.13 1.90 9.95
N VAL A 22 -8.25 0.59 10.13
CA VAL A 22 -9.41 -0.02 10.80
C VAL A 22 -9.10 -0.35 12.26
N ASN A 23 -7.98 -1.02 12.54
CA ASN A 23 -7.62 -1.53 13.86
C ASN A 23 -6.67 -0.60 14.62
N GLY A 24 -6.14 0.44 13.99
CA GLY A 24 -5.10 1.31 14.55
C GLY A 24 -3.72 0.65 14.49
N HIS A 25 -2.70 1.38 14.95
CA HIS A 25 -1.31 0.91 14.82
C HIS A 25 -0.51 1.10 16.12
N GLN A 26 0.29 0.09 16.47
CA GLN A 26 1.30 0.22 17.53
C GLN A 26 2.67 -0.27 17.02
N LEU A 27 3.61 0.65 16.84
CA LEU A 27 4.94 0.35 16.31
C LEU A 27 5.72 -0.64 17.20
N SER A 28 5.58 -0.49 18.52
CA SER A 28 6.10 -1.40 19.54
C SER A 28 5.42 -1.15 20.88
N ARG A 29 5.57 -2.07 21.84
CA ARG A 29 5.07 -1.91 23.23
C ARG A 29 5.58 -0.64 23.95
N PHE A 30 6.63 0.01 23.45
CA PHE A 30 7.24 1.20 24.04
C PHE A 30 6.80 2.51 23.35
N PHE A 31 6.05 2.42 22.24
CA PHE A 31 5.52 3.58 21.54
C PHE A 31 4.01 3.71 21.74
N PRO A 32 3.45 4.93 21.64
CA PRO A 32 2.01 5.14 21.68
C PRO A 32 1.28 4.30 20.64
N TYR A 33 0.08 3.87 21.01
CA TYR A 33 -0.90 3.37 20.06
C TYR A 33 -1.47 4.57 19.29
N TYR A 34 -1.55 4.44 17.97
CA TYR A 34 -2.20 5.40 17.09
C TYR A 34 -3.62 4.90 16.79
N PRO A 35 -4.66 5.61 17.27
CA PRO A 35 -6.03 5.21 17.03
C PRO A 35 -6.42 5.27 15.54
N PRO A 36 -7.42 4.47 15.11
CA PRO A 36 -7.94 4.49 13.75
C PRO A 36 -8.36 5.89 13.29
N ALA A 37 -8.96 6.68 14.18
CA ALA A 37 -9.39 8.04 13.88
C ALA A 37 -8.22 8.96 13.53
N VAL A 38 -7.08 8.84 14.23
CA VAL A 38 -5.87 9.61 13.95
C VAL A 38 -5.26 9.21 12.61
N LEU A 39 -5.10 7.91 12.37
CA LEU A 39 -4.56 7.40 11.10
C LEU A 39 -5.46 7.73 9.92
N GLY A 40 -6.78 7.73 10.12
CA GLY A 40 -7.76 8.13 9.12
C GLY A 40 -7.70 9.60 8.71
N THR A 41 -7.00 10.46 9.47
CA THR A 41 -6.72 11.82 9.03
C THR A 41 -5.61 11.90 7.96
N MET A 42 -4.82 10.84 7.76
CA MET A 42 -3.62 10.83 6.93
C MET A 42 -3.89 10.29 5.52
N PRO A 43 -3.93 11.15 4.47
CA PRO A 43 -4.25 10.70 3.11
C PRO A 43 -3.26 9.66 2.55
N SER A 44 -2.00 9.71 2.99
CA SER A 44 -0.95 8.78 2.54
C SER A 44 -1.23 7.32 2.91
N VAL A 45 -1.94 7.05 4.01
CA VAL A 45 -2.29 5.67 4.38
C VAL A 45 -3.33 5.12 3.41
N TYR A 46 -4.29 5.94 2.96
CA TYR A 46 -5.26 5.56 1.94
C TYR A 46 -4.61 5.27 0.58
N GLN A 47 -3.54 5.99 0.23
CA GLN A 47 -2.75 5.75 -0.98
C GLN A 47 -1.93 4.45 -0.94
N LEU A 48 -1.81 3.82 0.23
CA LEU A 48 -1.18 2.50 0.40
C LEU A 48 -2.20 1.36 0.43
N LEU A 49 -3.50 1.66 0.34
CA LEU A 49 -4.53 0.64 0.28
C LEU A 49 -4.31 -0.28 -0.93
N PRO A 50 -4.63 -1.57 -0.78
CA PRO A 50 -4.70 -2.45 -1.94
C PRO A 50 -5.82 -1.99 -2.90
N ARG A 51 -5.91 -2.62 -4.06
CA ARG A 51 -7.04 -2.44 -4.97
C ARG A 51 -8.19 -3.38 -4.57
N PRO A 52 -9.46 -2.92 -4.52
CA PRO A 52 -10.60 -3.80 -4.25
C PRO A 52 -10.72 -4.99 -5.21
N GLN A 53 -10.35 -4.79 -6.48
CA GLN A 53 -10.35 -5.85 -7.49
C GLN A 53 -9.34 -6.98 -7.21
N ASP A 54 -8.36 -6.75 -6.34
CA ASP A 54 -7.35 -7.75 -5.99
C ASP A 54 -7.85 -8.74 -4.92
N GLY A 55 -9.08 -8.60 -4.42
CA GLY A 55 -9.66 -9.55 -3.45
C GLY A 55 -8.97 -9.54 -2.08
N ARG A 56 -8.37 -8.42 -1.70
CA ARG A 56 -7.49 -8.33 -0.52
C ARG A 56 -8.23 -8.13 0.80
N VAL A 57 -9.49 -7.76 0.73
CA VAL A 57 -10.38 -7.64 1.89
C VAL A 57 -11.70 -8.29 1.49
N VAL A 58 -12.13 -9.31 2.24
CA VAL A 58 -13.34 -10.07 1.92
C VAL A 58 -14.37 -10.02 3.05
N ASP A 59 -15.63 -10.19 2.69
CA ASP A 59 -16.70 -10.41 3.65
C ASP A 59 -16.60 -11.83 4.25
N THR A 60 -16.69 -11.96 5.57
CA THR A 60 -16.63 -13.27 6.24
C THR A 60 -17.84 -14.16 5.95
N VAL A 61 -18.99 -13.55 5.64
CA VAL A 61 -20.26 -14.25 5.41
C VAL A 61 -20.39 -14.66 3.95
N THR A 62 -20.16 -13.73 3.01
CA THR A 62 -20.32 -14.02 1.57
C THR A 62 -19.04 -14.53 0.92
N GLY A 63 -17.87 -14.26 1.50
CA GLY A 63 -16.57 -14.53 0.87
C GLY A 63 -16.23 -13.59 -0.29
N GLU A 64 -17.06 -12.60 -0.57
CA GLU A 64 -16.89 -11.66 -1.68
C GLU A 64 -15.88 -10.56 -1.33
N SER A 65 -15.18 -10.04 -2.33
CA SER A 65 -14.31 -8.88 -2.14
C SER A 65 -15.11 -7.64 -1.79
N LEU A 66 -14.63 -6.86 -0.82
CA LEU A 66 -15.23 -5.61 -0.40
C LEU A 66 -14.72 -4.44 -1.26
N ASP A 67 -15.63 -3.61 -1.78
CA ASP A 67 -15.27 -2.32 -2.35
C ASP A 67 -15.06 -1.29 -1.24
N PHE A 68 -13.83 -1.24 -0.72
CA PHE A 68 -13.44 -0.28 0.30
C PHE A 68 -13.08 1.11 -0.25
N TYR A 69 -13.29 1.41 -1.54
CA TYR A 69 -13.35 2.81 -2.01
C TYR A 69 -14.73 3.43 -1.83
N ASP A 70 -15.78 2.63 -1.69
CA ASP A 70 -17.10 3.13 -1.31
C ASP A 70 -17.11 3.44 0.20
N VAL A 71 -17.38 4.69 0.54
CA VAL A 71 -17.52 5.14 1.94
C VAL A 71 -18.62 4.37 2.68
N ARG A 72 -19.64 3.87 1.97
CA ARG A 72 -20.71 3.06 2.57
C ARG A 72 -20.18 1.78 3.20
N THR A 73 -19.20 1.12 2.57
CA THR A 73 -18.54 -0.08 3.10
C THR A 73 -17.95 0.19 4.48
N TRP A 74 -17.34 1.36 4.67
CA TRP A 74 -16.75 1.78 5.95
C TRP A 74 -17.81 2.12 6.99
N MET A 75 -18.90 2.79 6.58
CA MET A 75 -20.02 3.14 7.45
C MET A 75 -20.76 1.91 7.98
N GLU A 76 -21.05 0.93 7.11
CA GLU A 76 -21.74 -0.31 7.47
C GLU A 76 -20.95 -1.19 8.44
N ARG A 77 -19.62 -1.07 8.42
CA ARG A 77 -18.70 -1.84 9.27
C ARG A 77 -18.17 -1.04 10.47
N GLY A 78 -18.48 0.24 10.55
CA GLY A 78 -17.98 1.11 11.62
C GLY A 78 -16.45 1.19 11.63
N TRP A 79 -15.82 1.28 10.46
CA TRP A 79 -14.36 1.32 10.34
C TRP A 79 -13.79 2.72 10.47
N GLY A 80 -12.63 2.85 11.14
CA GLY A 80 -11.83 4.07 11.14
C GLY A 80 -12.65 5.32 11.51
N LEU A 81 -12.58 6.35 10.65
CA LEU A 81 -13.35 7.60 10.82
C LEU A 81 -14.87 7.45 10.75
N ALA A 82 -15.37 6.31 10.26
CA ALA A 82 -16.79 5.99 10.25
C ALA A 82 -17.24 5.21 11.51
N ASN A 83 -16.31 4.88 12.43
CA ASN A 83 -16.64 4.29 13.71
C ASN A 83 -17.35 5.32 14.61
N ARG A 84 -18.54 4.97 15.11
CA ARG A 84 -19.31 5.78 16.08
C ARG A 84 -18.99 5.45 17.54
N GLY A 85 -18.26 4.37 17.80
CA GLY A 85 -17.97 3.88 19.15
C GLY A 85 -16.96 4.72 19.93
N ASP A 86 -16.07 5.45 19.25
CA ASP A 86 -14.94 6.17 19.85
C ASP A 86 -15.05 7.69 19.62
N ALA A 87 -16.07 8.31 20.23
CA ALA A 87 -16.33 9.75 20.07
C ALA A 87 -15.22 10.66 20.65
N SER A 88 -14.42 10.15 21.60
CA SER A 88 -13.35 10.91 22.26
C SER A 88 -12.23 11.31 21.30
N ASP A 89 -11.84 10.43 20.38
CA ASP A 89 -10.76 10.72 19.44
C ASP A 89 -11.18 11.82 18.46
N LEU A 90 -12.43 11.78 17.99
CA LEU A 90 -12.97 12.82 17.12
C LEU A 90 -13.16 14.14 17.86
N GLU A 91 -13.48 14.13 19.15
CA GLU A 91 -13.54 15.34 19.96
C GLU A 91 -12.17 16.00 20.09
N GLU A 92 -11.10 15.22 20.31
CA GLU A 92 -9.73 15.73 20.35
C GLU A 92 -9.28 16.28 18.98
N LEU A 93 -9.63 15.60 17.89
CA LEU A 93 -9.28 16.01 16.53
C LEU A 93 -10.09 17.23 16.05
N LEU A 94 -11.34 17.37 16.48
CA LEU A 94 -12.28 18.39 16.02
C LEU A 94 -12.89 19.19 17.20
N PRO A 95 -12.08 19.82 18.06
CA PRO A 95 -12.54 20.43 19.31
C PRO A 95 -13.45 21.64 19.10
N ALA A 96 -13.34 22.30 17.95
CA ALA A 96 -14.15 23.46 17.59
C ALA A 96 -15.55 23.10 17.06
N THR A 97 -15.83 21.81 16.83
CA THR A 97 -17.11 21.35 16.28
C THR A 97 -18.11 21.14 17.41
N ALA A 98 -19.32 21.71 17.28
CA ALA A 98 -20.23 21.93 18.41
C ALA A 98 -20.85 20.65 18.99
N ASN A 99 -21.07 19.61 18.18
CA ASN A 99 -21.68 18.36 18.64
C ASN A 99 -21.08 17.13 17.96
N GLU A 100 -21.31 15.97 18.57
CA GLU A 100 -20.81 14.67 18.15
C GLU A 100 -21.27 14.27 16.74
N GLU A 101 -22.54 14.52 16.41
CA GLU A 101 -23.09 14.19 15.09
C GLU A 101 -22.40 14.99 13.98
N GLN A 102 -22.14 16.28 14.22
CA GLN A 102 -21.42 17.12 13.28
C GLN A 102 -19.97 16.66 13.14
N ARG A 103 -19.29 16.27 14.24
CA ARG A 103 -17.93 15.71 14.18
C ARG A 103 -17.88 14.44 13.34
N TYR A 104 -18.84 13.55 13.56
CA TYR A 104 -18.98 12.32 12.78
C TYR A 104 -19.11 12.62 11.29
N TRP A 105 -20.00 13.53 10.89
CA TRP A 105 -20.18 13.83 9.47
C TRP A 105 -19.00 14.55 8.83
N VAL A 106 -18.26 15.37 9.58
CA VAL A 106 -16.98 15.95 9.13
C VAL A 106 -15.94 14.84 8.90
N ALA A 107 -15.84 13.88 9.82
CA ALA A 107 -14.94 12.73 9.69
C ALA A 107 -15.29 11.85 8.49
N VAL A 108 -16.58 11.57 8.27
CA VAL A 108 -17.07 10.81 7.11
C VAL A 108 -16.84 11.56 5.79
N ASP A 109 -16.99 12.89 5.76
CA ASP A 109 -16.69 13.69 4.58
C ASP A 109 -15.20 13.62 4.23
N HIS A 110 -14.33 13.75 5.24
CA HIS A 110 -12.87 13.59 5.07
C HIS A 110 -12.52 12.19 4.55
N LEU A 111 -13.10 11.14 5.16
CA LEU A 111 -12.94 9.76 4.72
C LEU A 111 -13.32 9.59 3.25
N ARG A 112 -14.50 10.10 2.84
CA ARG A 112 -14.96 10.04 1.45
C ARG A 112 -13.96 10.73 0.51
N ASN A 113 -13.45 11.89 0.89
CA ASN A 113 -12.49 12.64 0.08
C ASN A 113 -11.15 11.90 -0.04
N CYS A 114 -10.63 11.32 1.04
CA CYS A 114 -9.43 10.49 1.04
C CYS A 114 -9.58 9.24 0.17
N LEU A 115 -10.71 8.53 0.27
CA LEU A 115 -10.99 7.35 -0.55
C LEU A 115 -11.10 7.70 -2.04
N ALA A 116 -11.75 8.81 -2.38
CA ALA A 116 -11.83 9.29 -3.76
C ALA A 116 -10.45 9.65 -4.32
N GLN A 117 -9.60 10.32 -3.53
CA GLN A 117 -8.24 10.64 -3.92
C GLN A 117 -7.36 9.40 -4.07
N ALA A 118 -7.46 8.44 -3.15
CA ALA A 118 -6.75 7.17 -3.25
C ALA A 118 -7.15 6.39 -4.51
N LYS A 119 -8.45 6.32 -4.81
CA LYS A 119 -8.96 5.70 -6.05
C LYS A 119 -8.38 6.38 -7.29
N ALA A 120 -8.39 7.71 -7.36
CA ALA A 120 -7.83 8.45 -8.49
C ALA A 120 -6.30 8.24 -8.62
N PHE A 121 -5.58 8.23 -7.49
CA PHE A 121 -4.15 7.96 -7.43
C PHE A 121 -3.81 6.55 -7.95
N HIS A 122 -4.56 5.54 -7.50
CA HIS A 122 -4.37 4.16 -7.96
C HIS A 122 -4.68 4.00 -9.44
N GLN A 123 -5.75 4.61 -9.94
CA GLN A 123 -6.06 4.61 -11.38
C GLN A 123 -4.95 5.24 -12.21
N ALA A 124 -4.31 6.30 -11.71
CA ALA A 124 -3.16 6.91 -12.36
C ALA A 124 -1.93 5.97 -12.35
N LEU A 125 -1.64 5.28 -11.25
CA LEU A 125 -0.55 4.31 -11.15
C LEU A 125 -0.78 3.04 -11.99
N ASP A 126 -2.04 2.62 -12.14
CA ASP A 126 -2.42 1.42 -12.90
C ASP A 126 -2.50 1.69 -14.41
N SER A 127 -2.27 2.94 -14.84
CA SER A 127 -2.22 3.31 -16.26
C SER A 127 -0.85 2.95 -16.85
N PRO A 128 -0.80 2.24 -18.00
CA PRO A 128 0.46 1.97 -18.68
C PRO A 128 1.22 3.26 -19.01
N ALA A 129 2.52 3.26 -18.73
CA ALA A 129 3.40 4.37 -19.02
C ALA A 129 4.76 3.85 -19.49
N GLU A 130 5.36 4.55 -20.47
CA GLU A 130 6.74 4.29 -20.86
C GLU A 130 7.70 4.86 -19.82
N SER A 131 8.76 4.11 -19.53
CA SER A 131 9.87 4.62 -18.72
C SER A 131 10.48 5.85 -19.41
N PRO A 132 10.85 6.91 -18.65
CA PRO A 132 11.52 8.06 -19.23
C PRO A 132 12.77 7.66 -20.03
N ALA A 133 13.00 8.29 -21.18
CA ALA A 133 14.08 7.93 -22.09
C ALA A 133 15.43 7.76 -21.39
N GLY A 134 16.08 6.62 -21.62
CA GLY A 134 17.36 6.27 -21.01
C GLY A 134 17.32 5.95 -19.52
N THR A 135 16.14 5.62 -18.97
CA THR A 135 15.95 5.21 -17.57
C THR A 135 15.68 3.70 -17.47
N SER A 136 16.49 2.99 -16.68
CA SER A 136 16.27 1.61 -16.29
C SER A 136 15.59 1.55 -14.92
N LEU A 137 14.62 0.64 -14.80
CA LEU A 137 13.86 0.43 -13.58
C LEU A 137 14.28 -0.89 -12.95
N HIS A 138 14.69 -0.88 -11.70
CA HIS A 138 15.12 -2.07 -10.98
C HIS A 138 14.25 -2.23 -9.74
N LEU A 139 13.86 -3.47 -9.45
CA LEU A 139 13.14 -3.82 -8.23
C LEU A 139 14.04 -4.66 -7.33
N ILE A 140 14.07 -4.36 -6.04
CA ILE A 140 14.57 -5.24 -5.00
C ILE A 140 13.41 -5.58 -4.06
N VAL A 141 13.08 -6.87 -3.94
CA VAL A 141 11.92 -7.37 -3.21
C VAL A 141 12.32 -8.37 -2.15
N GLY A 142 11.67 -8.32 -0.99
CA GLY A 142 11.79 -9.37 0.03
C GLY A 142 10.86 -10.54 -0.27
N THR A 143 11.36 -11.78 -0.19
CA THR A 143 10.59 -12.97 -0.62
C THR A 143 10.40 -14.03 0.47
N SER A 144 11.13 -13.95 1.58
CA SER A 144 11.28 -15.07 2.50
C SER A 144 10.30 -15.09 3.68
N LEU A 145 9.44 -14.08 3.83
CA LEU A 145 8.55 -13.95 4.99
C LEU A 145 7.08 -14.09 4.61
N LYS A 146 6.33 -14.74 5.50
CA LYS A 146 4.87 -14.75 5.43
C LYS A 146 4.36 -13.33 5.64
N THR A 147 3.62 -12.84 4.67
CA THR A 147 3.13 -11.46 4.59
C THR A 147 1.61 -11.50 4.44
N PRO A 148 0.85 -10.85 5.33
CA PRO A 148 -0.60 -10.78 5.25
C PRO A 148 -1.08 -10.40 3.84
N SER A 149 -1.94 -11.23 3.27
CA SER A 149 -2.36 -11.11 1.87
C SER A 149 -3.85 -10.94 1.68
N VAL A 150 -4.66 -11.46 2.60
CA VAL A 150 -6.12 -11.25 2.61
C VAL A 150 -6.56 -10.98 4.04
N LEU A 151 -7.41 -9.98 4.19
CA LEU A 151 -8.13 -9.66 5.42
C LEU A 151 -9.60 -10.04 5.27
N ALA A 152 -10.25 -10.36 6.38
CA ALA A 152 -11.67 -10.65 6.43
C ALA A 152 -12.36 -9.77 7.49
N SER A 153 -13.59 -9.39 7.21
CA SER A 153 -14.45 -8.62 8.12
C SER A 153 -15.93 -8.82 7.80
N ASP A 154 -16.78 -8.42 8.73
CA ASP A 154 -18.22 -8.67 8.77
C ASP A 154 -18.94 -7.33 8.94
N VAL A 155 -20.19 -7.22 8.49
CA VAL A 155 -21.03 -6.04 8.77
C VAL A 155 -21.16 -5.82 10.28
N GLY A 156 -21.01 -4.57 10.72
CA GLY A 156 -21.01 -4.19 12.14
C GLY A 156 -19.75 -4.59 12.94
N ASN A 157 -18.77 -5.26 12.32
CA ASN A 157 -17.48 -5.56 12.95
C ASN A 157 -16.48 -4.43 12.66
N ASN A 158 -16.15 -3.66 13.69
CA ASN A 158 -15.23 -2.53 13.58
C ASN A 158 -13.75 -2.93 13.48
N VAL A 159 -13.47 -4.22 13.24
CA VAL A 159 -12.12 -4.74 13.03
C VAL A 159 -12.01 -5.59 11.76
N VAL A 160 -10.80 -5.62 11.21
CA VAL A 160 -10.38 -6.58 10.17
C VAL A 160 -9.46 -7.63 10.78
N ARG A 161 -9.52 -8.88 10.30
CA ARG A 161 -8.64 -9.97 10.73
C ARG A 161 -7.89 -10.56 9.55
N ARG A 162 -6.64 -10.94 9.76
CA ARG A 162 -5.82 -11.61 8.74
C ARG A 162 -6.40 -13.00 8.47
N GLN A 163 -6.67 -13.31 7.21
CA GLN A 163 -7.23 -14.59 6.77
C GLN A 163 -6.16 -15.46 6.11
N SER A 164 -5.28 -14.87 5.31
CA SER A 164 -4.19 -15.61 4.64
C SER A 164 -2.93 -14.77 4.51
N GLU A 165 -1.83 -15.44 4.16
CA GLU A 165 -0.51 -14.87 3.97
C GLU A 165 0.10 -15.37 2.65
N GLU A 166 0.99 -14.58 2.06
CA GLU A 166 1.77 -14.89 0.86
C GLU A 166 3.25 -14.57 1.11
N PRO A 167 4.17 -15.07 0.26
CA PRO A 167 5.56 -14.64 0.29
C PRO A 167 5.71 -13.12 0.13
N GLY A 168 6.65 -12.54 0.87
CA GLY A 168 6.93 -11.12 0.89
C GLY A 168 7.99 -10.75 1.93
N ASP A 169 7.96 -9.50 2.36
CA ASP A 169 8.92 -8.94 3.31
C ASP A 169 8.35 -8.72 4.72
N ASN A 170 7.19 -9.30 5.03
CA ASN A 170 6.35 -9.08 6.22
C ASN A 170 5.43 -7.84 6.19
N THR A 171 5.52 -6.98 5.17
CA THR A 171 4.69 -5.78 5.00
C THR A 171 4.11 -5.71 3.58
N THR A 172 4.96 -5.91 2.58
CA THR A 172 4.66 -5.92 1.16
C THR A 172 4.79 -7.35 0.62
N THR A 173 3.74 -7.85 -0.02
CA THR A 173 3.80 -9.15 -0.72
C THR A 173 4.64 -9.03 -1.98
N VAL A 174 5.28 -10.12 -2.42
CA VAL A 174 6.00 -10.14 -3.71
C VAL A 174 5.10 -9.68 -4.86
N ARG A 175 3.83 -10.12 -4.84
CA ARG A 175 2.83 -9.73 -5.83
C ARG A 175 2.61 -8.21 -5.89
N SER A 176 2.49 -7.57 -4.72
CA SER A 176 2.35 -6.11 -4.66
C SER A 176 3.61 -5.39 -5.12
N ALA A 177 4.80 -5.91 -4.77
CA ALA A 177 6.05 -5.34 -5.22
C ALA A 177 6.26 -5.40 -6.74
N LEU A 178 5.82 -6.47 -7.39
CA LEU A 178 5.91 -6.59 -8.85
C LEU A 178 5.03 -5.56 -9.59
N GLY A 179 3.97 -5.07 -8.95
CA GLY A 179 3.07 -4.07 -9.51
C GLY A 179 1.86 -4.66 -10.25
N PRO A 180 1.02 -3.78 -10.81
CA PRO A 180 -0.23 -4.19 -11.42
C PRO A 180 0.02 -4.93 -12.75
N MET A 181 -0.89 -5.84 -13.09
CA MET A 181 -0.83 -6.62 -14.32
C MET A 181 -2.02 -6.27 -15.23
N GLN A 182 -1.75 -6.07 -16.52
CA GLN A 182 -2.76 -5.85 -17.55
C GLN A 182 -2.73 -7.02 -18.55
N TYR A 183 -3.84 -7.75 -18.66
CA TYR A 183 -3.95 -8.95 -19.51
C TYR A 183 -2.83 -9.99 -19.27
N GLY A 184 -2.41 -10.14 -18.00
CA GLY A 184 -1.34 -11.05 -17.61
C GLY A 184 0.09 -10.53 -17.86
N ASN A 185 0.26 -9.29 -18.35
CA ASN A 185 1.56 -8.66 -18.51
C ASN A 185 1.79 -7.60 -17.41
N PRO A 186 3.01 -7.46 -16.87
CA PRO A 186 3.31 -6.41 -15.90
C PRO A 186 3.19 -5.03 -16.56
N ILE A 187 2.50 -4.10 -15.89
CA ILE A 187 2.44 -2.69 -16.32
C ILE A 187 3.81 -2.02 -16.13
N ILE A 188 4.53 -2.38 -15.06
CA ILE A 188 5.88 -1.87 -14.81
C ILE A 188 6.89 -2.74 -15.54
N SER A 189 7.58 -2.15 -16.52
CA SER A 189 8.63 -2.81 -17.29
C SER A 189 9.96 -2.82 -16.53
N TRP A 190 10.10 -3.73 -15.57
CA TRP A 190 11.34 -3.90 -14.81
C TRP A 190 12.50 -4.35 -15.71
N THR A 191 13.62 -3.63 -15.62
CA THR A 191 14.89 -4.01 -16.24
C THR A 191 15.51 -5.20 -15.51
N THR A 192 15.55 -5.15 -14.17
CA THR A 192 15.94 -6.29 -13.34
C THR A 192 15.08 -6.39 -12.09
N ILE A 193 14.93 -7.61 -11.58
CA ILE A 193 14.28 -7.90 -10.30
C ILE A 193 15.29 -8.67 -9.46
N GLY A 194 15.59 -8.15 -8.28
CA GLY A 194 16.45 -8.78 -7.29
C GLY A 194 15.66 -9.19 -6.06
N GLU A 195 16.01 -10.35 -5.51
CA GLU A 195 15.41 -10.86 -4.28
C GLU A 195 16.38 -10.74 -3.11
N VAL A 196 15.83 -10.46 -1.93
CA VAL A 196 16.55 -10.39 -0.66
C VAL A 196 15.75 -11.15 0.39
N SER A 197 16.43 -11.85 1.30
CA SER A 197 15.78 -12.60 2.38
C SER A 197 15.76 -11.79 3.69
N ALA A 198 15.06 -10.65 3.69
CA ALA A 198 14.94 -9.79 4.86
C ALA A 198 13.51 -9.28 5.08
N ASN A 199 13.22 -8.82 6.29
CA ASN A 199 11.98 -8.10 6.55
C ASN A 199 12.02 -6.67 6.00
N HIS A 200 10.85 -6.05 5.81
CA HIS A 200 10.68 -4.75 5.18
C HIS A 200 11.60 -3.67 5.75
N ARG A 201 11.72 -3.60 7.08
CA ARG A 201 12.55 -2.60 7.78
C ARG A 201 14.05 -2.87 7.70
N LYS A 202 14.45 -4.08 7.29
CA LYS A 202 15.85 -4.52 7.23
C LYS A 202 16.34 -4.76 5.79
N LEU A 203 15.50 -4.59 4.77
CA LEU A 203 15.88 -4.78 3.37
C LEU A 203 17.18 -4.06 3.01
N THR A 204 17.30 -2.78 3.35
CA THR A 204 18.48 -1.97 3.01
C THR A 204 19.73 -2.26 3.85
N SER A 205 19.57 -2.98 4.96
CA SER A 205 20.69 -3.40 5.82
C SER A 205 21.18 -4.81 5.48
N ASP A 206 20.51 -5.50 4.55
CA ASP A 206 20.89 -6.84 4.16
C ASP A 206 22.17 -6.85 3.29
N PRO A 207 23.12 -7.77 3.52
CA PRO A 207 24.32 -7.88 2.69
C PRO A 207 24.03 -8.13 1.20
N ASP A 208 22.98 -8.88 0.88
CA ASP A 208 22.59 -9.17 -0.49
C ASP A 208 22.04 -7.92 -1.19
N PHE A 209 21.33 -7.06 -0.44
CA PHE A 209 20.93 -5.74 -0.95
C PHE A 209 22.16 -4.91 -1.33
N THR A 210 23.16 -4.84 -0.46
CA THR A 210 24.38 -4.05 -0.70
C THR A 210 25.13 -4.56 -1.92
N THR A 211 25.26 -5.89 -2.06
CA THR A 211 25.93 -6.53 -3.19
C THR A 211 25.23 -6.19 -4.51
N ARG A 212 23.90 -6.35 -4.57
CA ARG A 212 23.10 -6.02 -5.76
C ARG A 212 23.17 -4.53 -6.12
N MET A 213 23.14 -3.66 -5.12
CA MET A 213 23.28 -2.21 -5.34
C MET A 213 24.62 -1.88 -5.99
N LEU A 214 25.72 -2.50 -5.53
CA LEU A 214 27.04 -2.30 -6.12
C LEU A 214 27.10 -2.84 -7.55
N GLU A 215 26.51 -4.01 -7.83
CA GLU A 215 26.42 -4.56 -9.19
C GLU A 215 25.70 -3.58 -10.14
N LEU A 216 24.54 -3.06 -9.74
CA LEU A 216 23.76 -2.10 -10.55
C LEU A 216 24.45 -0.75 -10.74
N LEU A 217 25.29 -0.32 -9.79
CA LEU A 217 26.05 0.93 -9.87
C LEU A 217 27.36 0.78 -10.66
N MET A 218 27.93 -0.43 -10.69
CA MET A 218 29.17 -0.74 -11.40
C MET A 218 28.96 -1.29 -12.80
N GLU A 219 27.72 -1.69 -13.16
CA GLU A 219 27.40 -2.10 -14.53
C GLU A 219 27.87 -1.03 -15.52
N PRO A 220 28.80 -1.37 -16.44
CA PRO A 220 29.37 -0.39 -17.34
C PRO A 220 28.24 0.24 -18.15
N ARG A 221 28.28 1.57 -18.31
CA ARG A 221 27.40 2.30 -19.24
C ARG A 221 27.47 1.60 -20.59
N ARG A 222 26.47 0.80 -20.94
CA ARG A 222 26.31 0.33 -22.33
C ARG A 222 26.00 1.57 -23.16
N THR A 223 27.04 2.20 -23.69
CA THR A 223 26.92 3.10 -24.82
C THR A 223 26.38 2.23 -25.95
N THR A 224 25.10 2.38 -26.29
CA THR A 224 24.59 1.95 -27.58
C THR A 224 25.39 2.72 -28.62
N SER A 225 26.42 2.07 -29.16
CA SER A 225 27.17 2.53 -30.30
C SER A 225 26.30 2.28 -31.53
N GLU A 226 25.34 3.16 -31.75
CA GLU A 226 24.68 3.32 -33.04
C GLU A 226 24.62 4.80 -33.40
N ASP A 227 25.76 5.50 -33.29
CA ASP A 227 26.03 6.64 -34.17
C ASP A 227 26.79 6.11 -35.39
N VAL A 228 25.98 5.55 -36.28
CA VAL A 228 26.04 5.54 -37.75
C VAL A 228 27.39 5.94 -38.36
N HIS A 229 28.05 4.96 -38.98
CA HIS A 229 29.03 5.19 -40.04
C HIS A 229 28.31 5.45 -41.38
N PHE A 230 28.41 6.70 -41.84
CA PHE A 230 28.73 7.19 -43.20
C PHE A 230 27.73 6.96 -44.37
N PRO A 231 27.69 7.87 -45.37
CA PRO A 231 28.78 8.68 -45.95
C PRO A 231 28.81 10.17 -45.63
#